data_AF-A0A8X6SUE9-F1
#
_entry.id   AF-A0A8X6SUE9-F1
#
_cell.length_a   1.000
_cell.length_b   1.000
_cell.length_c   1.000
_cell.angle_alpha   90.00
_cell.angle_beta   90.00
_cell.angle_gamma   90.00
#
_symmetry.space_group_name_H-M   'P 1'
#
loop_
_entity.id
_entity.type
_entity.pdbx_description
1 polymer ?
#
loop_
_entity_poly.entity_id
_entity_poly.type
_entity_poly.pdbx_seq_one_letter_code
_entity_poly.pdbx_strand_id
1 'polypeptide(L)'
;MNFTLLLKQMTIVSMTEEVGVRGLKPPFLYKDTIQRPVVLPFRAHDLEASFQQDNAKPHTTRISLECLRAVSTLPGPARSPDFSLIEHVWNMLECQIRAYQNIADLEQQLVNTWQNVSQDNLRNLYQSLPRHIQACIAAKGGSTNY
;
A
#
# COMPACT_ATOMS: atom_id res chain seq x y z
N MET A 1 1.52 12.12 -14.70
CA MET A 1 0.46 11.36 -13.99
C MET A 1 0.80 11.41 -12.50
N ASN A 2 -0.08 11.96 -11.66
CA ASN A 2 0.23 12.26 -10.25
C ASN A 2 0.08 11.00 -9.39
N PHE A 3 1.15 10.19 -9.28
CA PHE A 3 1.25 9.03 -8.37
C PHE A 3 0.80 9.37 -6.93
N THR A 4 0.93 10.64 -6.54
CA THR A 4 0.48 11.20 -5.27
C THR A 4 -1.01 11.02 -4.99
N LEU A 5 -1.89 11.03 -6.01
CA LEU A 5 -3.34 10.92 -5.79
C LEU A 5 -3.77 9.48 -5.47
N LEU A 6 -3.18 8.51 -6.17
CA LEU A 6 -3.43 7.07 -6.03
C LEU A 6 -3.02 6.59 -4.63
N LEU A 7 -1.84 7.04 -4.18
CA LEU A 7 -1.32 6.69 -2.86
C LEU A 7 -2.01 7.48 -1.73
N LYS A 8 -2.41 8.75 -1.92
CA LYS A 8 -3.27 9.48 -0.95
C LYS A 8 -4.55 8.70 -0.64
N GLN A 9 -5.22 8.17 -1.66
CA GLN A 9 -6.47 7.42 -1.47
C GLN A 9 -6.22 6.04 -0.85
N MET A 10 -5.18 5.31 -1.26
CA MET A 10 -4.80 4.03 -0.64
C MET A 10 -4.41 4.19 0.83
N THR A 11 -3.61 5.20 1.18
CA THR A 11 -3.14 5.48 2.54
C THR A 11 -4.28 5.95 3.45
N ILE A 12 -5.15 6.87 3.01
CA ILE A 12 -6.27 7.35 3.83
C ILE A 12 -7.27 6.22 4.12
N VAL A 13 -7.61 5.39 3.14
CA VAL A 13 -8.59 4.32 3.36
C VAL A 13 -7.98 3.16 4.16
N SER A 14 -6.72 2.79 3.90
CA SER A 14 -5.99 1.81 4.73
C SER A 14 -5.87 2.29 6.18
N MET A 15 -5.59 3.58 6.41
CA MET A 15 -5.62 4.20 7.76
C MET A 15 -6.99 4.13 8.41
N THR A 16 -8.08 4.44 7.69
CA THR A 16 -9.43 4.33 8.29
C THR A 16 -9.84 2.89 8.55
N GLU A 17 -9.28 1.92 7.80
CA GLU A 17 -9.50 0.50 8.03
C GLU A 17 -8.64 -0.05 9.18
N GLU A 18 -7.42 0.44 9.41
CA GLU A 18 -6.52 -0.05 10.47
C GLU A 18 -6.62 0.70 11.79
N VAL A 19 -6.74 2.03 11.75
CA VAL A 19 -6.97 2.89 12.92
C VAL A 19 -8.48 2.95 13.13
N GLY A 20 -9.01 2.03 13.95
CA GLY A 20 -10.44 1.79 14.10
C GLY A 20 -11.30 3.03 14.36
N VAL A 21 -11.81 3.65 13.28
CA VAL A 21 -12.94 4.58 13.32
C VAL A 21 -14.16 3.80 12.83
N ARG A 22 -14.91 3.26 13.80
CA ARG A 22 -16.22 2.60 13.66
C ARG A 22 -16.23 1.23 12.99
N GLY A 23 -15.71 0.23 13.71
CA GLY A 23 -16.44 -1.03 14.00
C GLY A 23 -16.91 -1.95 12.87
N LEU A 24 -16.62 -1.69 11.59
CA LEU A 24 -17.02 -2.57 10.48
C LEU A 24 -15.85 -2.74 9.50
N LYS A 25 -15.13 -3.86 9.61
CA LYS A 25 -14.29 -4.39 8.53
C LYS A 25 -15.00 -5.55 7.82
N PRO A 26 -15.79 -5.29 6.76
CA PRO A 26 -16.05 -6.32 5.78
C PRO A 26 -15.35 -6.02 4.44
N PRO A 27 -14.99 -7.06 3.66
CA PRO A 27 -14.34 -6.95 2.33
C PRO A 27 -15.09 -6.11 1.29
N PHE A 28 -16.36 -5.78 1.53
CA PHE A 28 -17.12 -4.84 0.72
C PHE A 28 -16.56 -3.43 0.79
N LEU A 29 -16.02 -3.00 1.95
CA LEU A 29 -15.47 -1.67 2.13
C LEU A 29 -14.28 -1.49 1.18
N TYR A 30 -13.24 -2.31 1.27
CA TYR A 30 -12.07 -2.27 0.39
C TYR A 30 -12.39 -2.22 -1.12
N LYS A 31 -13.34 -3.04 -1.57
CA LYS A 31 -13.77 -3.06 -2.97
C LYS A 31 -14.39 -1.73 -3.40
N ASP A 32 -15.30 -1.20 -2.60
CA ASP A 32 -16.09 -0.02 -2.94
C ASP A 32 -15.38 1.30 -2.61
N THR A 33 -14.38 1.28 -1.71
CA THR A 33 -13.60 2.45 -1.30
C THR A 33 -12.25 2.58 -2.02
N ILE A 34 -11.61 1.47 -2.42
CA ILE A 34 -10.31 1.47 -3.10
C ILE A 34 -10.40 0.88 -4.51
N GLN A 35 -10.79 -0.39 -4.64
CA GLN A 35 -10.58 -1.08 -5.91
C GLN A 35 -11.39 -0.45 -7.05
N ARG A 36 -12.68 -0.18 -6.82
CA ARG A 36 -13.57 0.42 -7.82
C ARG A 36 -13.28 1.89 -8.13
N PRO A 37 -13.15 2.79 -7.13
CA PRO A 37 -12.96 4.21 -7.44
C PRO A 37 -11.50 4.57 -7.78
N VAL A 38 -10.51 3.75 -7.41
CA VAL A 38 -9.08 4.10 -7.52
C VAL A 38 -8.35 3.17 -8.50
N VAL A 39 -8.39 1.86 -8.25
CA VAL A 39 -7.57 0.89 -8.99
C VAL A 39 -8.10 0.68 -10.42
N LEU A 40 -9.41 0.46 -10.59
CA LEU A 40 -9.99 0.20 -11.91
C LEU A 40 -9.86 1.40 -12.87
N PRO A 41 -10.12 2.66 -12.46
CA PRO A 41 -9.95 3.81 -13.35
C PRO A 41 -8.47 4.00 -13.73
N PHE A 42 -7.55 3.80 -12.80
CA PHE A 42 -6.12 3.89 -13.11
C PHE A 42 -5.72 2.85 -14.17
N ARG A 43 -6.17 1.60 -14.02
CA ARG A 43 -5.91 0.54 -15.01
C ARG A 43 -6.57 0.79 -16.36
N ALA A 44 -7.67 1.52 -16.41
CA ALA A 44 -8.30 1.94 -17.66
C ALA A 44 -7.49 3.03 -18.39
N HIS A 45 -6.74 3.85 -17.64
CA HIS A 45 -5.86 4.87 -18.20
C HIS A 45 -4.48 4.35 -18.62
N ASP A 46 -3.96 3.33 -17.93
CA ASP A 46 -2.68 2.71 -18.24
C ASP A 46 -2.83 1.19 -18.30
N LEU A 47 -2.86 0.65 -19.53
CA LEU A 47 -3.08 -0.78 -19.73
C LEU A 47 -1.87 -1.65 -19.35
N GLU A 48 -0.68 -1.06 -19.28
CA GLU A 48 0.54 -1.77 -18.90
C GLU A 48 0.77 -1.77 -17.39
N ALA A 49 0.00 -0.97 -16.65
CA ALA A 49 0.09 -0.92 -15.20
C ALA A 49 -0.29 -2.26 -14.55
N SER A 50 0.58 -2.71 -13.64
CA SER A 50 0.28 -3.80 -12.72
C SER A 50 -0.02 -3.26 -11.32
N PHE A 51 -1.01 -3.87 -10.67
CA PHE A 51 -1.41 -3.56 -9.31
C PHE A 51 -0.76 -4.54 -8.31
N GLN A 52 -0.17 -4.01 -7.24
CA GLN A 52 0.36 -4.79 -6.13
C GLN A 52 -0.45 -4.47 -4.87
N GLN A 53 -0.83 -5.51 -4.13
CA GLN A 53 -1.43 -5.42 -2.80
C GLN A 53 -0.78 -6.46 -1.89
N ASP A 54 -0.80 -6.23 -0.58
CA ASP A 54 -0.40 -7.23 0.40
C ASP A 54 -1.47 -8.35 0.55
N ASN A 55 -1.16 -9.34 1.39
CA ASN A 55 -2.06 -10.47 1.66
C ASN A 55 -2.96 -10.24 2.89
N ALA A 56 -3.29 -8.99 3.24
CA ALA A 56 -4.23 -8.71 4.32
C ALA A 56 -5.61 -9.34 4.04
N LYS A 57 -6.31 -9.72 5.12
CA LYS A 57 -7.58 -10.47 5.02
C LYS A 57 -8.62 -9.83 4.08
N PRO A 58 -8.84 -8.50 4.06
CA PRO A 58 -9.78 -7.88 3.11
C PRO A 58 -9.38 -8.07 1.64
N HIS A 59 -8.08 -8.04 1.34
CA HIS A 59 -7.49 -8.11 0.00
C HIS A 59 -7.52 -9.52 -0.60
N THR A 60 -7.55 -10.55 0.25
CA THR A 60 -7.58 -11.97 -0.16
C THR A 60 -8.99 -12.55 -0.23
N THR A 61 -10.03 -11.73 -0.01
CA THR A 61 -11.41 -12.21 -0.08
C THR A 61 -11.85 -12.47 -1.51
N ARG A 62 -12.80 -13.40 -1.71
CA ARG A 62 -13.34 -13.71 -3.04
C ARG A 62 -13.85 -12.45 -3.76
N ILE A 63 -14.54 -11.57 -3.05
CA ILE A 63 -15.11 -10.34 -3.60
C ILE A 63 -14.01 -9.38 -4.10
N SER A 64 -12.93 -9.25 -3.32
CA SER A 64 -11.78 -8.41 -3.67
C SER A 64 -11.02 -8.98 -4.87
N LEU A 65 -10.75 -10.29 -4.87
CA LEU A 65 -10.05 -10.97 -5.97
C LEU A 65 -10.90 -10.97 -7.25
N GLU A 66 -12.22 -11.15 -7.16
CA GLU A 66 -13.12 -11.04 -8.32
C GLU A 66 -13.12 -9.62 -8.90
N CYS A 67 -13.00 -8.58 -8.08
CA CYS A 67 -12.93 -7.19 -8.55
C CYS A 67 -11.64 -6.90 -9.36
N LEU A 68 -10.55 -7.60 -9.04
CA LEU A 68 -9.25 -7.44 -9.71
C LEU A 68 -9.07 -8.39 -10.90
N ARG A 69 -10.07 -9.18 -11.29
CA ARG A 69 -9.93 -10.19 -12.36
C ARG A 69 -9.46 -9.62 -13.70
N ALA A 70 -9.80 -8.37 -14.00
CA ALA A 70 -9.40 -7.67 -15.22
C ALA A 70 -8.14 -6.79 -15.05
N VAL A 71 -7.53 -6.80 -13.86
CA VAL A 71 -6.35 -6.01 -13.53
C VAL A 71 -5.15 -6.95 -13.53
N SER A 72 -4.05 -6.54 -14.19
CA SER A 72 -2.77 -7.22 -14.06
C SER A 72 -2.29 -7.06 -12.62
N THR A 73 -2.14 -8.15 -11.86
CA THR A 73 -1.67 -8.09 -10.47
C THR A 73 -0.27 -8.68 -10.33
N LEU A 74 0.57 -8.05 -9.51
CA LEU A 74 1.87 -8.61 -9.14
C LEU A 74 1.69 -9.55 -7.95
N PRO A 75 2.08 -10.83 -8.06
CA PRO A 75 1.99 -11.76 -6.94
C PRO A 75 2.98 -11.34 -5.84
N GLY A 76 2.46 -11.04 -4.66
CA GLY A 76 3.28 -10.84 -3.47
C GLY A 76 3.76 -12.19 -2.92
N PRO A 77 5.05 -12.35 -2.58
CA PRO A 77 5.51 -13.52 -1.85
C PRO A 77 4.79 -13.64 -0.49
N ALA A 78 4.35 -14.85 -0.16
CA ALA A 78 3.66 -15.10 1.10
C ALA A 78 4.56 -14.74 2.29
N ARG A 79 4.01 -14.03 3.28
CA ARG A 79 4.69 -13.66 4.54
C ARG A 79 6.01 -12.90 4.37
N SER A 80 6.14 -12.10 3.31
CA SER A 80 7.37 -11.35 3.04
C SER A 80 7.04 -9.85 2.90
N PRO A 81 6.82 -9.15 4.04
CA PRO A 81 6.51 -7.72 4.05
C PRO A 81 7.62 -6.87 3.41
N ASP A 82 8.87 -7.38 3.42
CA ASP A 82 10.08 -6.79 2.81
C ASP A 82 9.92 -6.44 1.31
N PHE A 83 8.88 -6.98 0.65
CA PHE A 83 8.58 -6.76 -0.78
C PHE A 83 7.41 -5.83 -1.06
N SER A 84 6.67 -5.47 -0.04
CA SER A 84 5.52 -4.61 -0.20
C SER A 84 6.01 -3.17 -0.15
N LEU A 85 6.01 -2.49 -1.30
CA LEU A 85 6.39 -1.07 -1.37
C LEU A 85 5.59 -0.22 -0.38
N ILE A 86 4.34 -0.59 -0.11
CA ILE A 86 3.48 0.13 0.83
C ILE A 86 3.96 -0.01 2.28
N GLU A 87 4.55 -1.15 2.68
CA GLU A 87 5.10 -1.35 4.03
C GLU A 87 6.33 -0.46 4.26
N HIS A 88 7.18 -0.32 3.25
CA HIS A 88 8.31 0.60 3.30
C HIS A 88 7.84 2.06 3.36
N VAL A 89 6.80 2.41 2.61
CA VAL A 89 6.18 3.72 2.69
C VAL A 89 5.60 3.97 4.09
N TRP A 90 4.91 3.00 4.69
CA TRP A 90 4.42 3.10 6.06
C TRP A 90 5.55 3.35 7.05
N ASN A 91 6.62 2.56 6.99
CA ASN A 91 7.78 2.74 7.84
C ASN A 91 8.41 4.15 7.68
N MET A 92 8.47 4.69 6.46
CA MET A 92 8.93 6.06 6.23
C MET A 92 8.03 7.09 6.92
N LEU A 93 6.70 6.90 6.87
CA LEU A 93 5.74 7.80 7.52
C LEU A 93 5.85 7.70 9.05
N GLU A 94 5.91 6.49 9.59
CA GLU A 94 6.04 6.23 11.03
C GLU A 94 7.35 6.82 11.58
N CYS A 95 8.47 6.65 10.89
CA CYS A 95 9.75 7.24 11.30
C CYS A 95 9.72 8.77 11.38
N GLN A 96 8.86 9.42 10.59
CA GLN A 96 8.70 10.87 10.60
C GLN A 96 7.73 11.33 11.71
N ILE A 97 6.80 10.48 12.12
CA ILE A 97 5.81 10.76 13.18
C ILE A 97 6.37 10.29 14.51
N ARG A 98 6.98 11.20 15.26
CA ARG A 98 7.65 10.86 16.53
C ARG A 98 6.70 10.74 17.71
N ALA A 99 5.61 11.50 17.71
CA ALA A 99 4.64 11.52 18.80
C ALA A 99 3.31 12.12 18.34
N TYR A 100 2.21 11.64 18.89
CA TYR A 100 0.87 12.18 18.69
C TYR A 100 0.07 12.12 20.00
N GLN A 101 -0.84 13.07 20.18
CA GLN A 101 -1.61 13.23 21.43
C GLN A 101 -2.94 12.47 21.41
N ASN A 102 -3.53 12.30 20.24
CA ASN A 102 -4.80 11.62 20.04
C ASN A 102 -4.93 11.17 18.57
N ILE A 103 -6.02 10.48 18.24
CA ILE A 103 -6.25 9.95 16.88
C ILE A 103 -6.34 11.06 15.84
N ALA A 104 -7.01 12.18 16.14
CA ALA A 104 -7.15 13.28 15.17
C ALA A 104 -5.80 13.95 14.87
N ASP A 105 -4.93 14.08 15.87
CA ASP A 105 -3.55 14.55 15.71
C ASP A 105 -2.74 13.57 14.85
N LEU A 106 -2.84 12.26 15.10
CA LEU A 106 -2.19 11.24 14.28
C LEU A 106 -2.65 11.29 12.81
N GLU A 107 -3.96 11.37 12.56
CA GLU A 107 -4.53 11.48 11.21
C GLU A 107 -3.98 12.72 10.47
N GLN A 108 -3.97 13.87 11.15
CA GLN A 108 -3.46 15.11 10.57
C GLN A 108 -1.96 15.04 10.28
N GLN A 109 -1.18 14.47 11.19
CA GLN A 109 0.26 14.26 10.99
C GLN A 109 0.52 13.31 9.83
N LEU A 110 -0.19 12.19 9.72
CA LEU A 110 -0.06 11.25 8.60
C LEU A 110 -0.35 11.91 7.26
N VAL A 111 -1.42 12.71 7.16
CA VAL A 111 -1.73 13.46 5.94
C VAL A 111 -0.62 14.45 5.59
N ASN A 112 -0.11 15.20 6.57
CA ASN A 112 0.96 16.18 6.36
C ASN A 112 2.28 15.52 5.95
N THR A 113 2.67 14.46 6.66
CA THR A 113 3.88 13.68 6.38
C THR A 113 3.82 13.09 4.98
N TRP A 114 2.69 12.46 4.61
CA TRP A 114 2.47 11.93 3.28
C TRP A 114 2.58 13.00 2.18
N GLN A 115 2.00 14.18 2.39
CA GLN A 115 2.09 15.29 1.44
C GLN A 115 3.51 15.80 1.20
N ASN A 116 4.39 15.62 2.19
CA ASN A 116 5.78 16.04 2.14
C ASN A 116 6.74 14.91 1.71
N VAL A 117 6.25 13.70 1.45
CA VAL A 117 7.08 12.63 0.87
C VAL A 117 7.55 13.07 -0.51
N SER A 118 8.86 13.20 -0.68
CA SER A 118 9.44 13.58 -1.97
C SER A 118 9.26 12.47 -3.01
N GLN A 119 9.09 12.87 -4.27
CA GLN A 119 9.03 11.91 -5.37
C GLN A 119 10.36 11.14 -5.53
N ASP A 120 11.48 11.75 -5.15
CA ASP A 120 12.78 11.09 -5.16
C ASP A 120 12.86 9.96 -4.14
N ASN A 121 12.26 10.11 -2.95
CA ASN A 121 12.20 9.02 -1.98
C ASN A 121 11.40 7.83 -2.55
N LEU A 122 10.24 8.09 -3.17
CA LEU A 122 9.44 7.03 -3.80
C LEU A 122 10.17 6.36 -4.97
N ARG A 123 10.89 7.16 -5.78
CA ARG A 123 11.69 6.64 -6.90
C ARG A 123 12.85 5.78 -6.41
N ASN A 124 13.59 6.24 -5.40
CA ASN A 124 14.70 5.51 -4.81
C ASN A 124 14.23 4.18 -4.20
N LEU A 125 13.06 4.17 -3.55
CA LEU A 125 12.44 2.96 -3.04
C LEU A 125 12.08 1.98 -4.18
N TYR A 126 11.47 2.48 -5.26
CA TYR A 126 11.18 1.63 -6.43
C TYR A 126 12.47 1.06 -7.04
N GLN A 127 13.53 1.86 -7.14
CA GLN A 127 14.83 1.44 -7.65
C GLN A 127 15.57 0.47 -6.73
N SER A 128 15.23 0.41 -5.43
CA SER A 128 15.84 -0.55 -4.50
C SER A 128 15.21 -1.95 -4.57
N LEU A 129 13.98 -2.08 -5.09
CA LEU A 129 13.26 -3.36 -5.19
C LEU A 129 14.08 -4.49 -5.83
N PRO A 130 14.78 -4.32 -6.96
CA PRO A 130 15.58 -5.39 -7.54
C PRO A 130 16.63 -5.93 -6.56
N ARG A 131 17.23 -5.06 -5.73
CA ARG A 131 18.19 -5.49 -4.70
C ARG A 131 17.52 -6.26 -3.57
N HIS A 132 16.31 -5.87 -3.15
CA HIS A 132 15.55 -6.58 -2.11
C HIS A 132 15.14 -7.98 -2.61
N ILE A 133 14.68 -8.07 -3.86
CA ILE A 133 14.39 -9.33 -4.56
C ILE A 133 15.62 -10.22 -4.63
N GLN A 134 16.76 -9.68 -5.05
CA GLN A 134 17.98 -10.45 -5.10
C GLN A 134 18.44 -10.94 -3.72
N ALA A 135 18.31 -10.11 -2.67
CA ALA A 135 18.66 -10.48 -1.30
C ALA A 135 17.79 -11.63 -0.78
N CYS A 136 16.48 -11.58 -1.02
CA CYS A 136 15.57 -12.64 -0.60
C CYS A 136 15.77 -13.93 -1.42
N ILE A 137 16.04 -13.85 -2.73
CA ILE A 137 16.42 -15.01 -3.53
C ILE A 137 17.70 -15.65 -2.96
N ALA A 138 18.71 -14.84 -2.63
CA ALA A 138 19.93 -15.32 -2.00
C ALA A 138 19.67 -15.96 -0.62
N ALA A 139 18.73 -15.39 0.15
CA ALA A 139 18.26 -15.93 1.42
C ALA A 139 17.31 -17.14 1.28
N LYS A 140 17.00 -17.57 0.04
CA LYS A 140 16.04 -18.65 -0.27
C LYS A 140 14.66 -18.44 0.36
N GLY A 141 14.18 -17.19 0.39
CA GLY A 141 12.92 -16.82 1.04
C GLY A 141 13.01 -16.61 2.55
N GLY A 142 14.22 -16.64 3.12
CA GLY A 142 14.48 -16.24 4.51
C GLY A 142 14.45 -14.72 4.71
N SER A 143 14.49 -14.31 5.98
CA SER A 143 14.51 -12.89 6.37
C SER A 143 15.75 -12.17 5.79
N THR A 144 15.54 -10.93 5.36
CA THR A 144 16.60 -10.05 4.88
C THR A 144 16.85 -8.90 5.88
N ASN A 145 17.95 -8.16 5.71
CA ASN A 145 18.26 -6.98 6.55
C ASN A 145 17.54 -5.71 6.08
N TYR A 146 16.46 -5.86 5.31
CA TYR A 146 15.67 -4.76 4.76
C TYR A 146 14.37 -4.59 5.54
#